data_AF-A0A3Q9GD38-F1
#
_entry.id   AF-A0A3Q9GD38-F1
#
_cell.length_a   1.000
_cell.length_b   1.000
_cell.length_c   1.000
_cell.angle_alpha   90.00
_cell.angle_beta   90.00
_cell.angle_gamma   90.00
#
_symmetry.space_group_name_H-M   'P 1'
#
loop_
_entity.id
_entity.type
_entity.pdbx_description
1 polymer ?
#
loop_
_entity_poly.entity_id
_entity_poly.type
_entity_poly.pdbx_seq_one_letter_code
_entity_poly.pdbx_strand_id
1 'polypeptide(L)'
;MSIIINKKEIKSPIAIALMVLFALSIVGGIVAFILFVLLPLIGIVLSGIMVLMLAIITPIILWFILPIIFISIIGWFFGELSK
;
A
#
# COMPACT_ATOMS: atom_id res chain seq x y z
N MET A 1 28.37 -19.12 -25.95
CA MET A 1 27.41 -19.62 -24.97
C MET A 1 26.25 -20.23 -25.75
N SER A 2 26.03 -21.55 -25.71
CA SER A 2 24.93 -22.17 -26.45
C SER A 2 23.70 -22.30 -25.58
N ILE A 3 22.53 -21.98 -26.14
CA ILE A 3 21.25 -22.05 -25.43
C ILE A 3 20.65 -23.43 -25.72
N ILE A 4 20.56 -24.27 -24.69
CA ILE A 4 20.01 -25.63 -24.78
C ILE A 4 18.66 -25.64 -24.09
N ILE A 5 17.61 -26.01 -24.83
CA ILE A 5 16.25 -26.14 -24.31
C ILE A 5 15.73 -27.52 -24.68
N ASN A 6 15.25 -28.26 -23.68
CA ASN A 6 14.72 -29.61 -23.86
C ASN A 6 15.68 -30.55 -24.63
N LYS A 7 16.96 -30.56 -24.23
CA LYS A 7 18.06 -31.31 -24.85
C LYS A 7 18.35 -30.96 -26.33
N LYS A 8 17.73 -29.91 -26.88
CA LYS A 8 18.03 -29.38 -28.21
C LYS A 8 18.80 -28.07 -28.10
N GLU A 9 19.89 -28.00 -28.85
CA GLU A 9 20.70 -26.79 -28.95
C GLU A 9 20.05 -25.84 -29.96
N ILE A 10 19.67 -24.65 -29.50
CA ILE A 10 19.10 -23.62 -30.37
C ILE A 10 20.26 -22.85 -31.00
N LYS A 11 20.53 -23.15 -32.26
CA LYS A 11 21.62 -22.52 -33.03
C LYS A 11 21.17 -21.31 -33.84
N SER A 12 19.86 -21.14 -34.05
CA SER A 12 19.32 -20.03 -34.85
C SER A 12 19.37 -18.72 -34.05
N PRO A 13 20.12 -17.70 -34.51
CA PRO A 13 20.20 -16.41 -33.82
C PRO A 13 18.84 -15.70 -33.72
N ILE A 14 17.96 -15.91 -34.72
CA ILE A 14 16.61 -15.34 -34.76
C ILE A 14 15.73 -15.95 -33.66
N ALA A 15 15.84 -17.27 -33.45
CA ALA A 15 15.09 -17.94 -32.39
C ALA A 15 15.51 -17.42 -31.00
N ILE A 16 16.81 -17.21 -30.78
CA ILE A 16 17.33 -16.63 -29.55
C ILE A 16 16.79 -15.20 -29.35
N ALA A 17 16.82 -14.36 -30.38
CA ALA A 17 16.32 -13.00 -30.30
C ALA A 17 14.81 -12.94 -29.97
N LEU A 18 14.00 -13.80 -30.60
CA LEU A 18 12.55 -13.89 -30.32
C LEU A 18 12.27 -14.34 -28.89
N MET A 19 13.04 -15.30 -28.36
CA MET A 19 12.90 -15.74 -26.98
C MET A 19 13.22 -14.62 -25.98
N VAL A 20 14.26 -13.85 -26.25
CA VAL A 20 14.63 -12.69 -25.41
C VAL A 20 13.55 -11.61 -25.48
N LEU A 21 13.04 -11.28 -26.67
CA LEU A 21 11.94 -10.31 -26.84
C LEU A 21 10.66 -10.75 -26.12
N PHE A 22 10.33 -12.04 -26.17
CA PHE A 22 9.19 -12.60 -25.45
C PHE A 22 9.37 -12.49 -23.94
N ALA A 23 10.56 -12.84 -23.43
CA ALA A 23 10.87 -12.69 -22.01
C ALA A 23 10.78 -11.23 -21.54
N LEU A 24 11.35 -10.29 -22.32
CA LEU A 24 11.26 -8.86 -22.04
C LEU A 24 9.81 -8.35 -22.06
N SER A 25 8.99 -8.85 -22.99
CA SER A 25 7.58 -8.48 -23.09
C SER A 25 6.78 -8.95 -21.87
N ILE A 26 7.05 -10.16 -21.37
CA ILE A 26 6.42 -10.66 -20.14
C ILE A 26 6.81 -9.80 -18.94
N VAL A 27 8.10 -9.51 -18.78
CA VAL A 27 8.58 -8.66 -17.68
C VAL A 27 7.95 -7.27 -17.78
N GLY A 28 7.92 -6.68 -18.98
CA GLY A 28 7.26 -5.40 -19.23
C GLY A 28 5.77 -5.43 -18.88
N GLY A 29 5.06 -6.50 -19.23
CA GLY A 29 3.65 -6.70 -18.88
C GLY A 29 3.42 -6.78 -17.37
N ILE A 30 4.28 -7.51 -16.64
CA ILE A 30 4.20 -7.62 -15.17
C ILE A 30 4.45 -6.25 -14.53
N VAL A 31 5.48 -5.53 -14.97
CA VAL A 31 5.80 -4.19 -14.45
C VAL A 31 4.66 -3.22 -14.72
N ALA A 32 4.11 -3.23 -15.93
CA ALA A 32 2.94 -2.40 -16.27
C ALA A 32 1.74 -2.74 -15.38
N PHE A 33 1.45 -4.02 -15.15
CA PHE A 33 0.37 -4.43 -14.25
C PHE A 33 0.59 -3.91 -12.82
N ILE A 34 1.81 -4.02 -12.29
CA ILE A 34 2.13 -3.51 -10.95
C ILE A 34 1.91 -1.98 -10.89
N LEU A 35 2.44 -1.25 -11.87
CA LEU A 35 2.42 0.22 -11.85
C LEU A 35 1.04 0.82 -12.13
N PHE A 36 0.28 0.23 -13.04
CA PHE A 36 -0.98 0.80 -13.51
C PHE A 36 -2.22 0.18 -12.86
N VAL A 37 -2.10 -1.00 -12.25
CA VAL A 37 -3.24 -1.66 -11.59
C VAL A 37 -3.04 -1.74 -10.10
N LEU A 38 -1.96 -2.38 -9.64
CA LEU A 38 -1.76 -2.61 -8.21
C LEU A 38 -1.46 -1.32 -7.45
N LEU A 39 -0.60 -0.46 -7.98
CA LEU A 39 -0.20 0.77 -7.29
C LEU A 39 -1.38 1.74 -7.08
N PRO A 40 -2.26 1.99 -8.06
CA PRO A 40 -3.47 2.78 -7.84
C PRO A 40 -4.44 2.16 -6.84
N LEU A 41 -4.62 0.83 -6.86
CA LEU A 41 -5.47 0.12 -5.89
C LEU A 41 -4.97 0.36 -4.45
N ILE A 42 -3.67 0.25 -4.22
CA ILE A 42 -3.06 0.56 -2.93
C ILE A 42 -3.32 2.03 -2.55
N GLY A 43 -3.16 2.95 -3.51
CA GLY A 43 -3.44 4.36 -3.31
C GLY A 43 -4.88 4.64 -2.86
N ILE A 44 -5.87 3.99 -3.48
CA ILE A 44 -7.29 4.11 -3.12
C ILE A 44 -7.53 3.61 -1.70
N VAL A 45 -6.99 2.45 -1.34
CA VAL A 45 -7.15 1.86 0.00
C VAL A 45 -6.54 2.77 1.07
N LEU A 46 -5.31 3.23 0.85
CA LEU A 46 -4.64 4.13 1.78
C LEU A 46 -5.38 5.47 1.93
N SER A 47 -5.88 6.02 0.82
CA SER A 47 -6.69 7.24 0.84
C SER A 47 -7.96 7.05 1.66
N GLY A 48 -8.67 5.93 1.49
CA GLY A 48 -9.87 5.62 2.27
C GLY A 48 -9.58 5.53 3.78
N ILE A 49 -8.49 4.86 4.16
CA ILE A 49 -8.06 4.77 5.56
C ILE A 49 -7.71 6.15 6.11
N MET A 50 -6.98 6.96 5.35
CA MET A 50 -6.60 8.32 5.76
C MET A 50 -7.83 9.21 6.00
N VAL A 51 -8.83 9.14 5.12
CA VAL A 51 -10.09 9.88 5.30
C VAL A 51 -10.81 9.43 6.56
N LEU A 52 -10.93 8.12 6.79
CA LEU A 52 -11.57 7.61 8.00
C LEU A 52 -10.84 8.07 9.27
N MET A 53 -9.51 8.01 9.28
CA MET A 53 -8.70 8.46 10.41
C MET A 53 -8.83 9.96 10.65
N LEU A 54 -8.59 10.79 9.64
CA LEU A 54 -8.48 12.24 9.80
C LEU A 54 -9.81 12.98 9.78
N ALA A 55 -10.79 12.51 9.02
CA ALA A 55 -12.07 13.21 8.88
C ALA A 55 -13.14 12.68 9.84
N ILE A 56 -12.98 11.46 10.38
CA ILE A 56 -13.98 10.86 11.28
C ILE A 56 -13.37 10.67 12.67
N ILE A 57 -12.33 9.85 12.79
CA ILE A 57 -11.79 9.46 14.10
C ILE A 57 -11.16 10.66 14.81
N THR A 58 -10.32 11.45 14.13
CA THR A 58 -9.65 12.60 14.73
C THR A 58 -10.65 13.64 15.28
N PRO A 59 -11.69 14.07 14.54
CA PRO A 59 -12.71 14.94 15.09
C PRO A 59 -13.45 14.31 16.27
N ILE A 60 -13.82 13.03 16.23
CA ILE A 60 -14.49 12.39 17.38
C ILE A 60 -13.63 12.46 18.64
N ILE A 61 -12.34 12.16 18.50
CA ILE A 61 -11.39 12.22 19.63
C ILE A 61 -11.29 13.64 20.17
N LEU A 62 -11.07 14.62 19.29
CA LEU A 62 -10.82 16.00 19.70
C LEU A 62 -12.07 16.69 20.28
N TRP A 63 -13.24 16.39 19.73
CA TRP A 63 -14.47 17.11 20.09
C TRP A 63 -15.27 16.43 21.20
N PHE A 64 -15.15 15.12 21.38
CA PHE A 64 -15.94 14.40 22.38
C PHE A 64 -15.06 13.74 23.44
N ILE A 65 -14.08 12.94 23.04
CA ILE A 65 -13.29 12.16 23.99
C ILE A 65 -12.40 13.09 24.83
N LEU A 66 -11.68 14.01 24.19
CA LEU A 66 -10.73 14.88 24.88
C LEU A 66 -11.42 15.80 25.90
N PRO A 67 -12.54 16.47 25.59
CA PRO A 67 -13.24 17.30 26.57
C PRO A 67 -13.80 16.49 27.74
N ILE A 68 -14.32 15.29 27.50
CA ILE A 68 -14.82 14.41 28.58
C ILE A 68 -13.69 14.04 29.54
N ILE A 69 -12.53 13.64 28.99
CA ILE A 69 -11.35 13.32 29.80
C ILE A 69 -10.92 14.57 30.59
N PHE A 70 -10.89 15.74 29.95
CA PHE A 70 -10.46 16.98 30.57
C PHE A 70 -11.38 17.39 31.74
N ILE A 71 -12.70 17.35 31.53
CA ILE A 71 -13.70 17.61 32.58
C ILE A 71 -13.57 16.60 33.72
N SER A 72 -13.34 15.32 33.40
CA SER A 72 -13.18 14.27 34.41
C SER A 72 -11.95 14.52 35.29
N ILE A 73 -10.82 14.92 34.69
CA ILE A 73 -9.59 15.27 35.42
C ILE A 73 -9.83 16.48 36.31
N ILE A 74 -10.46 17.55 35.80
CA ILE A 74 -10.79 18.75 36.58
C ILE A 74 -11.70 18.38 37.75
N GLY A 75 -12.78 17.64 37.50
CA GLY A 75 -13.73 17.23 38.54
C GLY A 75 -13.08 16.39 39.64
N TRP A 76 -12.14 15.51 39.28
CA TRP A 76 -11.36 14.74 40.26
C TRP A 76 -10.42 15.65 41.07
N PHE A 77 -9.66 16.52 40.41
CA PHE A 77 -8.73 17.44 41.08
C PHE A 77 -9.45 18.35 42.09
N PHE A 78 -10.52 19.02 41.67
CA PHE A 78 -11.28 19.91 42.55
C PHE A 78 -12.11 19.16 43.59
N GLY A 79 -12.55 17.94 43.29
CA GLY A 79 -13.22 17.07 44.25
C GLY A 79 -12.31 16.58 45.37
N GLU A 80 -11.03 16.34 45.09
CA GLU A 80 -10.01 16.03 46.12
C GLU A 80 -9.56 17.26 46.91
N LEU A 81 -9.48 18.43 46.28
CA LEU A 81 -9.17 19.70 46.96
C LEU A 81 -10.29 20.18 47.91
N SER A 82 -11.52 19.72 47.70
CA SER A 82 -12.70 20.06 48.50
C SER A 82 -12.96 19.11 49.69
N LYS A 83 -12.16 18.03 49.83
CA LYS A 83 -12.20 17.10 50.96
C LYS A 83 -11.11 17.42 51.97
#